data_AF-A0A9D8DMQ8-F1
#
_entry.id   AF-A0A9D8DMQ8-F1
#
_cell.length_a   1.000
_cell.length_b   1.000
_cell.length_c   1.000
_cell.angle_alpha   90.00
_cell.angle_beta   90.00
_cell.angle_gamma   90.00
#
_symmetry.space_group_name_H-M   'P 1'
#
loop_
_entity.id
_entity.type
_entity.pdbx_description
1 polymer ?
#
loop_
_entity_poly.entity_id
_entity_poly.type
_entity_poly.pdbx_seq_one_letter_code
_entity_poly.pdbx_strand_id
1 'polypeptide(L)'
;MTTIKVYAPDGEAAPAPALLAPPRAVLSGARVGVLDNGKPNAGLLLTRVGEQLAARTGARVTLVTEKGQGGNAATPCTPGVMEQLEAECDIVLTGSADCGSCTSWSVHDTIQLEQLGIPTVVATTTHFVDLTRRVAAGYGVPEARVAVFPHPLGGSDDDTILAWADAAVDEVISLLTS
;
A
#
# COMPACT_ATOMS: atom_id res chain seq x y z
N MET A 1 35.14 21.40 -26.29
CA MET A 1 33.69 21.35 -26.04
C MET A 1 33.39 20.05 -25.31
N THR A 2 32.90 20.14 -24.07
CA THR A 2 32.55 18.96 -23.26
C THR A 2 31.15 18.52 -23.66
N THR A 3 31.02 17.30 -24.15
CA THR A 3 29.72 16.73 -24.56
C THR A 3 28.89 16.43 -23.32
N ILE A 4 27.77 17.14 -23.15
CA ILE A 4 26.77 16.82 -22.13
C ILE A 4 25.92 15.68 -22.67
N LYS A 5 25.92 14.54 -21.95
CA LYS A 5 25.03 13.42 -22.24
C LYS A 5 23.71 13.64 -21.51
N VAL A 6 22.70 14.13 -22.23
CA VAL A 6 21.32 14.24 -21.73
C VAL A 6 20.68 12.87 -21.84
N TYR A 7 20.31 12.27 -20.71
CA TYR A 7 19.50 11.06 -20.68
C TYR A 7 18.04 11.48 -20.79
N ALA A 8 17.30 10.78 -21.65
CA ALA A 8 15.87 10.94 -21.71
C ALA A 8 15.28 10.38 -20.39
N PRO A 9 14.42 11.13 -19.68
CA PRO A 9 13.90 10.73 -18.36
C PRO A 9 12.75 9.71 -18.46
N ASP A 10 12.39 9.30 -19.68
CA ASP A 10 11.42 8.27 -19.95
C ASP A 10 12.03 6.88 -19.70
N GLY A 11 11.43 6.15 -18.76
CA GLY A 11 11.61 4.71 -18.66
C GLY A 11 10.90 3.99 -19.80
N GLU A 12 11.28 2.74 -20.06
CA GLU A 12 10.54 1.88 -20.99
C GLU A 12 9.04 1.84 -20.64
N ALA A 13 8.21 1.75 -21.69
CA ALA A 13 6.76 1.81 -21.59
C ALA A 13 6.18 0.82 -20.57
N ALA A 14 5.06 1.22 -19.98
CA ALA A 14 4.30 0.46 -18.98
C ALA A 14 4.24 -1.04 -19.31
N PRO A 15 4.47 -1.93 -18.32
CA PRO A 15 4.24 -3.36 -18.50
C PRO A 15 2.80 -3.62 -18.95
N ALA A 16 2.58 -4.78 -19.58
CA ALA A 16 1.24 -5.24 -19.98
C ALA A 16 0.26 -5.09 -18.80
N PRO A 17 -1.02 -4.75 -19.03
CA PRO A 17 -1.98 -4.48 -17.97
C PRO A 17 -1.99 -5.64 -16.98
N ALA A 18 -1.54 -5.36 -15.75
CA ALA A 18 -1.57 -6.32 -14.68
C ALA A 18 -3.02 -6.46 -14.22
N LEU A 19 -3.49 -7.70 -14.10
CA LEU A 19 -4.80 -7.99 -13.54
C LEU A 19 -4.73 -7.80 -12.03
N LEU A 20 -5.74 -7.15 -11.46
CA LEU A 20 -5.93 -7.15 -10.01
C LEU A 20 -6.15 -8.57 -9.52
N ALA A 21 -5.62 -8.87 -8.35
CA ALA A 21 -6.01 -10.03 -7.58
C ALA A 21 -7.52 -10.01 -7.34
N PRO A 22 -8.18 -11.18 -7.40
CA PRO A 22 -9.62 -11.26 -7.21
C PRO A 22 -9.98 -10.77 -5.79
N PRO A 23 -11.05 -9.98 -5.62
CA PRO A 23 -11.51 -9.57 -4.30
C PRO A 23 -11.82 -10.78 -3.43
N ARG A 24 -11.63 -10.64 -2.12
CA ARG A 24 -11.84 -11.71 -1.14
C ARG A 24 -13.20 -11.53 -0.49
N ALA A 25 -14.24 -12.10 -1.11
CA ALA A 25 -15.64 -11.95 -0.69
C ALA A 25 -15.91 -12.33 0.79
N VAL A 26 -15.11 -13.22 1.38
CA VAL A 26 -15.19 -13.58 2.80
C VAL A 26 -13.85 -13.31 3.48
N LEU A 27 -13.84 -12.40 4.45
CA LEU A 27 -12.64 -12.02 5.21
C LEU A 27 -12.45 -12.81 6.51
N SER A 28 -13.46 -13.55 6.99
CA SER A 28 -13.32 -14.38 8.19
C SER A 28 -12.18 -15.39 8.04
N GLY A 29 -11.27 -15.39 9.01
CA GLY A 29 -10.05 -16.22 9.01
C GLY A 29 -8.97 -15.76 8.02
N ALA A 30 -9.15 -14.66 7.28
CA ALA A 30 -8.11 -14.10 6.41
C ALA A 30 -6.87 -13.74 7.23
N ARG A 31 -5.70 -13.96 6.63
CA ARG A 31 -4.42 -13.49 7.16
C ARG A 31 -4.14 -12.10 6.60
N VAL A 32 -4.03 -11.11 7.48
CA VAL A 32 -3.81 -9.71 7.12
C VAL A 32 -2.34 -9.37 7.32
N GLY A 33 -1.68 -8.95 6.25
CA GLY A 33 -0.35 -8.36 6.28
C GLY A 33 -0.41 -6.84 6.35
N VAL A 34 0.50 -6.25 7.11
CA VAL A 34 0.76 -4.80 7.13
C VAL A 34 2.20 -4.58 6.69
N LEU A 35 2.37 -3.86 5.57
CA LEU A 35 3.65 -3.44 5.04
C LEU A 35 3.84 -1.94 5.29
N ASP A 36 4.60 -1.61 6.33
CA ASP A 36 4.96 -0.23 6.67
C ASP A 36 6.10 0.27 5.77
N ASN A 37 5.93 1.45 5.18
CA ASN A 37 6.98 2.11 4.40
C ASN A 37 7.98 2.91 5.25
N GLY A 38 7.83 2.92 6.58
CA GLY A 38 8.73 3.59 7.51
C GLY A 38 8.52 5.11 7.62
N LYS A 39 7.40 5.63 7.11
CA LYS A 39 7.02 7.03 7.32
C LYS A 39 6.47 7.24 8.74
N PRO A 40 6.67 8.43 9.33
CA PRO A 40 6.01 8.77 10.59
C PRO A 40 4.50 8.50 10.50
N ASN A 41 3.97 7.81 11.51
CA ASN A 41 2.56 7.42 11.65
C ASN A 41 2.00 6.45 10.61
N ALA A 42 2.77 5.99 9.60
CA ALA A 42 2.28 5.03 8.62
C ALA A 42 2.02 3.65 9.25
N GLY A 43 3.01 3.10 9.98
CA GLY A 43 2.84 1.84 10.71
C GLY A 43 1.71 1.89 11.73
N LEU A 44 1.57 2.99 12.48
CA LEU A 44 0.49 3.19 13.44
C LEU A 44 -0.89 3.13 12.76
N LEU A 45 -1.07 3.92 11.70
CA LEU A 45 -2.32 3.97 10.94
C LEU A 45 -2.67 2.59 10.36
N LEU A 46 -1.74 1.98 9.61
CA LEU A 46 -1.99 0.73 8.90
C LEU A 46 -2.22 -0.45 9.84
N THR A 47 -1.46 -0.54 10.93
CA THR A 47 -1.66 -1.56 11.97
C THR A 47 -3.03 -1.43 12.60
N ARG A 48 -3.44 -0.20 12.95
CA ARG A 48 -4.77 0.05 13.52
C ARG A 48 -5.91 -0.32 12.57
N VAL A 49 -5.79 0.04 11.28
CA VAL A 49 -6.76 -0.38 10.25
C VAL A 49 -6.84 -1.91 10.18
N GLY A 50 -5.69 -2.60 10.16
CA GLY A 50 -5.62 -4.06 10.13
C GLY A 50 -6.28 -4.72 11.35
N GLU A 51 -6.04 -4.18 12.55
CA GLU A 51 -6.65 -4.64 13.80
C GLU A 51 -8.18 -4.47 13.80
N GLN A 52 -8.68 -3.32 13.38
CA GLN A 52 -10.11 -3.07 13.31
C GLN A 52 -10.79 -3.91 12.22
N LEU A 53 -10.13 -4.10 11.07
CA LEU A 53 -10.60 -4.99 10.03
C LEU A 53 -10.72 -6.42 10.58
N ALA A 54 -9.70 -6.91 11.28
CA ALA A 54 -9.72 -8.21 11.93
C ALA A 54 -10.85 -8.34 12.95
N ALA A 55 -11.03 -7.34 13.82
CA ALA A 55 -12.08 -7.32 14.83
C ALA A 55 -13.49 -7.39 14.22
N ARG A 56 -13.73 -6.72 13.08
CA ARG A 56 -15.05 -6.64 12.44
C ARG A 56 -15.39 -7.82 11.55
N THR A 57 -14.38 -8.46 10.97
CA THR A 57 -14.56 -9.47 9.93
C THR A 57 -14.23 -10.90 10.37
N GLY A 58 -13.54 -11.06 11.50
CA GLY A 58 -12.98 -12.33 11.95
C GLY A 58 -11.66 -12.70 11.26
N ALA A 59 -11.04 -11.79 10.50
CA ALA A 59 -9.67 -11.93 10.01
C ALA A 59 -8.65 -11.89 11.17
N ARG A 60 -7.37 -12.06 10.85
CA ARG A 60 -6.26 -12.04 11.81
C ARG A 60 -5.09 -11.29 11.21
N VAL A 61 -4.56 -10.30 11.92
CA VAL A 61 -3.27 -9.71 11.57
C VAL A 61 -2.19 -10.75 11.89
N THR A 62 -1.48 -11.22 10.86
CA THR A 62 -0.48 -12.29 10.97
C THR A 62 0.94 -11.77 10.79
N LEU A 63 1.10 -10.69 10.03
CA LEU A 63 2.40 -10.10 9.75
C LEU A 63 2.31 -8.57 9.78
N VAL A 64 3.17 -7.95 10.58
CA VAL A 64 3.46 -6.51 10.51
C VAL A 64 4.95 -6.39 10.25
N THR A 65 5.32 -5.80 9.12
CA THR A 65 6.71 -5.72 8.69
C THR A 65 6.97 -4.40 7.97
N GLU A 66 8.22 -3.97 8.00
CA GLU A 66 8.70 -2.89 7.16
C GLU A 66 9.16 -3.43 5.80
N LYS A 67 9.77 -2.58 4.97
CA LYS A 67 10.29 -2.94 3.65
C LYS A 67 11.52 -3.87 3.65
N GLY A 68 12.00 -4.30 4.81
CA GLY A 68 13.18 -5.16 4.97
C GLY A 68 14.47 -4.36 5.16
N GLN A 69 15.60 -5.05 5.23
CA GLN A 69 16.87 -4.45 5.63
C GLN A 69 17.29 -3.30 4.69
N GLY A 70 17.43 -2.09 5.25
CA GLY A 70 17.79 -0.87 4.51
C GLY A 70 16.65 -0.29 3.66
N GLY A 71 15.48 -0.91 3.67
CA GLY A 71 14.28 -0.42 3.00
C GLY A 71 13.72 0.82 3.68
N ASN A 72 13.14 1.71 2.89
CA ASN A 72 12.42 2.89 3.37
C ASN A 72 11.39 3.33 2.33
N ALA A 73 10.68 4.42 2.62
CA ALA A 73 9.61 4.91 1.77
C ALA A 73 10.03 5.20 0.31
N ALA A 74 11.32 5.43 0.03
CA ALA A 74 11.85 5.70 -1.29
C ALA A 74 12.49 4.47 -1.98
N THR A 75 12.23 3.25 -1.50
CA THR A 75 12.70 1.98 -2.08
C THR A 75 11.56 0.97 -2.14
N PRO A 76 11.65 -0.08 -2.99
CA PRO A 76 10.70 -1.20 -2.92
C PRO A 76 10.93 -2.02 -1.65
N CYS A 77 9.96 -2.85 -1.28
CA CYS A 77 10.22 -3.88 -0.28
C CYS A 77 11.21 -4.92 -0.83
N THR A 78 12.07 -5.43 0.04
CA THR A 78 13.05 -6.46 -0.34
C THR A 78 12.34 -7.74 -0.81
N PRO A 79 12.97 -8.55 -1.70
CA PRO A 79 12.39 -9.81 -2.16
C PRO A 79 12.01 -10.75 -1.00
N GLY A 80 12.83 -10.84 0.05
CA GLY A 80 12.53 -11.67 1.21
C GLY A 80 11.27 -11.23 1.98
N VAL A 81 11.00 -9.92 2.05
CA VAL A 81 9.73 -9.42 2.62
C VAL A 81 8.55 -9.75 1.72
N MET A 82 8.72 -9.67 0.39
CA MET A 82 7.68 -10.05 -0.56
C MET A 82 7.32 -11.53 -0.43
N GLU A 83 8.32 -12.41 -0.42
CA GLU A 83 8.15 -13.86 -0.23
C GLU A 83 7.45 -14.17 1.11
N GLN A 84 7.78 -13.41 2.16
CA GLN A 84 7.13 -13.56 3.46
C GLN A 84 5.65 -13.14 3.41
N LEU A 85 5.34 -12.01 2.77
CA LEU A 85 3.96 -11.54 2.60
C LEU A 85 3.14 -12.55 1.79
N GLU A 86 3.70 -13.11 0.72
CA GLU A 86 3.05 -14.16 -0.08
C GLU A 86 2.79 -15.44 0.71
N ALA A 87 3.77 -15.87 1.51
CA ALA A 87 3.63 -17.07 2.32
C ALA A 87 2.63 -16.90 3.48
N GLU A 88 2.57 -15.72 4.10
CA GLU A 88 1.92 -15.51 5.39
C GLU A 88 0.60 -14.74 5.34
N CYS A 89 0.26 -14.11 4.21
CA CYS A 89 -0.89 -13.21 4.10
C CYS A 89 -1.84 -13.62 2.97
N ASP A 90 -3.12 -13.29 3.15
CA ASP A 90 -4.15 -13.43 2.12
C ASP A 90 -4.61 -12.06 1.60
N ILE A 91 -4.38 -11.00 2.36
CA ILE A 91 -4.57 -9.60 1.98
C ILE A 91 -3.45 -8.75 2.59
N VAL A 92 -3.10 -7.63 1.97
CA VAL A 92 -2.08 -6.72 2.49
C VAL A 92 -2.57 -5.26 2.54
N LEU A 93 -2.18 -4.56 3.59
CA LEU A 93 -2.30 -3.11 3.70
C LEU A 93 -0.90 -2.49 3.59
N THR A 94 -0.70 -1.55 2.68
CA THR A 94 0.59 -0.87 2.48
C THR A 94 0.40 0.63 2.24
N GLY A 95 1.43 1.45 2.40
CA GLY A 95 1.32 2.91 2.29
C GLY A 95 2.37 3.61 3.12
N SER A 96 2.34 4.93 3.29
CA SER A 96 1.16 5.81 3.28
C SER A 96 0.97 6.79 2.10
N ALA A 97 1.81 6.74 1.06
CA ALA A 97 1.73 7.62 -0.12
C ALA A 97 1.39 9.09 0.20
N ASP A 98 2.25 9.74 1.00
CA ASP A 98 2.08 11.12 1.49
C ASP A 98 3.10 12.12 0.90
N CYS A 99 3.84 11.68 -0.11
CA CYS A 99 4.91 12.39 -0.78
C CYS A 99 5.18 11.80 -2.17
N GLY A 100 5.89 12.53 -3.04
CA GLY A 100 6.15 12.10 -4.42
C GLY A 100 6.79 10.71 -4.54
N SER A 101 7.99 10.52 -3.97
CA SER A 101 8.75 9.27 -4.10
C SER A 101 8.08 8.07 -3.41
N CYS A 102 7.51 8.29 -2.22
CA CYS A 102 6.86 7.24 -1.45
C CYS A 102 5.54 6.79 -2.05
N THR A 103 4.84 7.67 -2.76
CA THR A 103 3.67 7.28 -3.55
C THR A 103 4.07 6.26 -4.62
N SER A 104 5.14 6.52 -5.37
CA SER A 104 5.60 5.59 -6.41
C SER A 104 5.93 4.21 -5.87
N TRP A 105 6.73 4.13 -4.79
CA TRP A 105 7.15 2.84 -4.25
C TRP A 105 6.06 2.09 -3.48
N SER A 106 5.12 2.78 -2.84
CA SER A 106 3.99 2.10 -2.19
C SER A 106 3.04 1.51 -3.24
N VAL A 107 2.80 2.23 -4.34
CA VAL A 107 2.02 1.71 -5.48
C VAL A 107 2.77 0.56 -6.16
N HIS A 108 4.07 0.67 -6.37
CA HIS A 108 4.91 -0.41 -6.91
C HIS A 108 4.79 -1.71 -6.10
N ASP A 109 4.93 -1.63 -4.77
CA ASP A 109 4.79 -2.80 -3.89
C ASP A 109 3.37 -3.36 -3.92
N THR A 110 2.35 -2.50 -4.00
CA THR A 110 0.94 -2.90 -4.18
C THR A 110 0.74 -3.73 -5.44
N ILE A 111 1.28 -3.27 -6.57
CA ILE A 111 1.10 -3.96 -7.85
C ILE A 111 1.83 -5.30 -7.87
N GLN A 112 3.01 -5.39 -7.27
CA GLN A 112 3.71 -6.67 -7.18
C GLN A 112 2.90 -7.69 -6.37
N LEU A 113 2.30 -7.27 -5.23
CA LEU A 113 1.44 -8.15 -4.43
C LEU A 113 0.16 -8.54 -5.19
N GLU A 114 -0.47 -7.60 -5.90
CA GLU A 114 -1.63 -7.88 -6.75
C GLU A 114 -1.27 -8.87 -7.88
N GLN A 115 -0.08 -8.78 -8.48
CA GLN A 115 0.43 -9.72 -9.47
C GLN A 115 0.69 -11.13 -8.89
N LEU A 116 1.00 -11.22 -7.60
CA LEU A 116 1.08 -12.48 -6.86
C LEU A 116 -0.30 -13.03 -6.46
N GLY A 117 -1.38 -12.34 -6.83
CA GLY A 117 -2.75 -12.75 -6.51
C GLY A 117 -3.18 -12.40 -5.09
N ILE A 118 -2.49 -11.45 -4.43
CA ILE A 118 -2.78 -10.99 -3.07
C ILE A 118 -3.49 -9.63 -3.14
N PRO A 119 -4.80 -9.55 -2.82
CA PRO A 119 -5.52 -8.29 -2.80
C PRO A 119 -4.88 -7.31 -1.81
N THR A 120 -4.51 -6.13 -2.31
CA THR A 120 -3.70 -5.18 -1.57
C THR A 120 -4.32 -3.80 -1.61
N VAL A 121 -4.48 -3.18 -0.44
CA VAL A 121 -4.95 -1.80 -0.31
C VAL A 121 -3.76 -0.89 -0.08
N VAL A 122 -3.63 0.13 -0.93
CA VAL A 122 -2.67 1.22 -0.73
C VAL A 122 -3.33 2.38 0.01
N ALA A 123 -2.80 2.71 1.19
CA ALA A 123 -3.14 3.94 1.89
C ALA A 123 -2.47 5.13 1.21
N THR A 124 -3.26 6.17 0.95
CA THR A 124 -2.80 7.45 0.40
C THR A 124 -3.37 8.61 1.20
N THR A 125 -2.70 9.75 1.19
CA THR A 125 -3.25 10.96 1.82
C THR A 125 -3.99 11.83 0.81
N THR A 126 -4.95 12.64 1.27
CA THR A 126 -5.85 13.47 0.44
C THR A 126 -5.13 14.29 -0.65
N HIS A 127 -3.93 14.80 -0.39
CA HIS A 127 -3.16 15.59 -1.36
C HIS A 127 -2.50 14.77 -2.48
N PHE A 128 -2.38 13.46 -2.31
CA PHE A 128 -1.61 12.58 -3.20
C PHE A 128 -2.45 11.54 -3.95
N VAL A 129 -3.78 11.55 -3.76
CA VAL A 129 -4.73 10.65 -4.45
C VAL A 129 -4.52 10.64 -5.97
N ASP A 130 -4.43 11.83 -6.58
CA ASP A 130 -4.25 11.96 -8.03
C ASP A 130 -2.92 11.35 -8.49
N LEU A 131 -1.85 11.53 -7.70
CA LEU A 131 -0.56 10.92 -8.01
C LEU A 131 -0.63 9.39 -7.86
N THR A 132 -1.20 8.89 -6.76
CA THR A 132 -1.39 7.45 -6.53
C THR A 132 -2.11 6.80 -7.70
N ARG A 133 -3.24 7.36 -8.13
CA ARG A 133 -4.02 6.85 -9.27
C ARG A 133 -3.27 6.91 -10.59
N ARG A 134 -2.54 8.00 -10.86
CA ARG A 134 -1.72 8.13 -12.08
C ARG A 134 -0.59 7.12 -12.13
N VAL A 135 0.09 6.90 -11.01
CA VAL A 135 1.15 5.89 -10.92
C VAL A 135 0.56 4.51 -11.14
N ALA A 136 -0.55 4.17 -10.47
CA ALA A 136 -1.20 2.87 -10.62
C ALA A 136 -1.65 2.62 -12.08
N ALA A 137 -2.27 3.62 -12.72
CA ALA A 137 -2.61 3.57 -14.14
C ALA A 137 -1.37 3.43 -15.05
N GLY A 138 -0.26 4.09 -14.70
CA GLY A 138 1.02 3.95 -15.39
C GLY A 138 1.63 2.55 -15.32
N TYR A 139 1.25 1.74 -14.32
CA TYR A 139 1.58 0.32 -14.24
C TYR A 139 0.48 -0.60 -14.80
N GLY A 140 -0.55 -0.03 -15.43
CA GLY A 140 -1.65 -0.80 -16.02
C GLY A 140 -2.72 -1.27 -15.03
N VAL A 141 -2.73 -0.75 -13.80
CA VAL A 141 -3.70 -1.10 -12.75
C VAL A 141 -4.47 0.15 -12.29
N PRO A 142 -5.29 0.78 -13.17
CA PRO A 142 -6.01 2.01 -12.84
C PRO A 142 -7.03 1.83 -11.70
N GLU A 143 -7.51 0.60 -11.49
CA GLU A 143 -8.49 0.24 -10.47
C GLU A 143 -7.85 -0.22 -9.14
N ALA A 144 -6.58 0.11 -8.91
CA ALA A 144 -5.91 -0.22 -7.64
C ALA A 144 -6.75 0.20 -6.43
N ARG A 145 -6.76 -0.64 -5.39
CA ARG A 145 -7.55 -0.42 -4.17
C ARG A 145 -6.89 0.66 -3.34
N VAL A 146 -7.41 1.88 -3.42
CA VAL A 146 -6.83 3.05 -2.75
C VAL A 146 -7.73 3.47 -1.59
N ALA A 147 -7.21 3.42 -0.36
CA ALA A 147 -7.86 3.99 0.82
C ALA A 147 -7.30 5.39 1.10
N VAL A 148 -8.18 6.39 1.24
CA VAL A 148 -7.79 7.80 1.35
C VAL A 148 -7.89 8.31 2.79
N PHE A 149 -6.77 8.84 3.31
CA PHE A 149 -6.66 9.39 4.65
C PHE A 149 -6.38 10.89 4.64
N PRO A 150 -6.74 11.65 5.67
CA PRO A 150 -6.38 13.07 5.76
C PRO A 150 -4.86 13.29 5.75
N HIS A 151 -4.46 14.50 5.31
CA HIS A 151 -3.07 14.92 5.23
C HIS A 151 -2.78 16.03 6.26
N PRO A 152 -1.59 16.08 6.89
CA PRO A 152 -0.50 15.10 6.82
C PRO A 152 -0.68 13.96 7.84
N LEU A 153 0.00 12.83 7.61
CA LEU A 153 0.16 11.80 8.65
C LEU A 153 1.29 12.17 9.61
N GLY A 154 2.45 12.52 9.06
CA GLY A 154 3.57 12.99 9.85
C GLY A 154 3.27 14.35 10.51
N GLY A 155 3.49 14.44 11.82
CA GLY A 155 3.22 15.64 12.61
C GLY A 155 1.80 15.72 13.18
N SER A 156 0.91 14.80 12.82
CA SER A 156 -0.37 14.59 13.51
C SER A 156 -0.16 13.75 14.76
N ASP A 157 -0.96 13.99 15.81
CA ASP A 157 -0.90 13.22 17.05
C ASP A 157 -1.51 11.82 16.90
N ASP A 158 -1.09 10.90 17.77
CA ASP A 158 -1.47 9.48 17.70
C ASP A 158 -2.99 9.28 17.79
N ASP A 159 -3.69 10.03 18.66
CA ASP A 159 -5.15 9.91 18.82
C ASP A 159 -5.88 10.28 17.52
N THR A 160 -5.42 11.34 16.84
CA THR A 160 -5.93 11.72 15.52
C THR A 160 -5.71 10.62 14.48
N ILE A 161 -4.52 10.00 14.45
CA ILE A 161 -4.19 8.91 13.52
C ILE A 161 -5.07 7.68 13.78
N LEU A 162 -5.25 7.31 15.04
CA LEU A 162 -6.10 6.19 15.45
C LEU A 162 -7.57 6.45 15.07
N ALA A 163 -8.06 7.68 15.24
CA ALA A 163 -9.41 8.06 14.84
C ALA A 163 -9.62 7.97 13.32
N TRP A 164 -8.64 8.39 12.51
CA TRP A 164 -8.69 8.26 11.06
C TRP A 164 -8.65 6.79 10.62
N ALA A 165 -7.82 5.96 11.26
CA ALA A 165 -7.78 4.52 11.02
C ALA A 165 -9.14 3.88 11.28
N ASP A 166 -9.76 4.16 12.44
CA ASP A 166 -11.04 3.59 12.85
C ASP A 166 -12.18 4.00 11.90
N ALA A 167 -12.17 5.24 11.42
CA ALA A 167 -13.17 5.74 10.49
C ALA A 167 -13.08 5.11 9.09
N ALA A 168 -11.90 4.70 8.65
CA ALA A 168 -11.65 4.18 7.30
C ALA A 168 -11.99 2.68 7.13
N VAL A 169 -12.23 1.94 8.22
CA VAL A 169 -12.28 0.47 8.19
C VAL A 169 -13.38 -0.07 7.28
N ASP A 170 -14.55 0.59 7.25
CA ASP A 170 -15.66 0.19 6.37
C ASP A 170 -15.30 0.31 4.89
N GLU A 171 -14.63 1.41 4.53
CA GLU A 171 -14.14 1.62 3.17
C GLU A 171 -13.10 0.56 2.79
N VAL A 172 -12.15 0.26 3.67
CA VAL A 172 -11.13 -0.76 3.44
C VAL A 172 -11.75 -2.15 3.26
N ILE A 173 -12.74 -2.52 4.07
CA ILE A 173 -13.49 -3.78 3.91
C ILE A 173 -14.19 -3.80 2.55
N SER A 174 -14.84 -2.70 2.15
CA SER A 174 -15.49 -2.60 0.84
C SER A 174 -14.49 -2.81 -0.29
N LEU A 175 -13.35 -2.12 -0.26
CA LEU A 175 -12.30 -2.21 -1.29
C LEU A 175 -11.76 -3.64 -1.48
N LEU A 176 -11.73 -4.45 -0.42
CA LEU A 176 -11.24 -5.83 -0.44
C LEU A 176 -12.30 -6.85 -0.86
N THR A 177 -13.57 -6.51 -0.79
CA THR A 177 -14.70 -7.45 -0.99
C THR A 177 -15.48 -7.19 -2.28
N SER A 178 -15.35 -6.00 -2.88
CA SER A 178 -15.99 -5.60 -4.14
C SER A 178 -15.16 -5.89 -5.38
#